data_AF-A0A833GY72-F1
#
_entry.id   AF-A0A833GY72-F1
#
_cell.length_a   1.000
_cell.length_b   1.000
_cell.length_c   1.000
_cell.angle_alpha   90.00
_cell.angle_beta   90.00
_cell.angle_gamma   90.00
#
_symmetry.space_group_name_H-M   'P 1'
#
loop_
_entity.id
_entity.type
_entity.pdbx_description
1 polymer ?
#
loop_
_entity_poly.entity_id
_entity_poly.type
_entity_poly.pdbx_seq_one_letter_code
_entity_poly.pdbx_strand_id
1 'polypeptide(L)'
;MPHFIQLPEEVASVFGLAATKFVDFLTSTFSLQKDEVVRMSALSFEKTVKDETTGLRLEMNELQAETQASIAELRAETQTSIAELRVEMTELRAETRASIAGLRVEMAELRAETQASIGELRVEMTELRAETQTSIAELRAEMKADFADVQKQIAGLHREITAQTRWFLAGLLAAATLYPIISQLLQRFL
;
A
#
# COMPACT_ATOMS: atom_id res chain seq x y z
N MET A 1 24.24 47.88 79.02
CA MET A 1 24.54 48.93 80.02
C MET A 1 24.32 50.28 79.35
N PRO A 2 23.64 51.25 79.96
CA PRO A 2 23.56 52.58 79.38
C PRO A 2 24.95 53.23 79.44
N HIS A 3 25.48 53.65 78.29
CA HIS A 3 26.60 54.58 78.23
C HIS A 3 26.06 55.96 78.57
N PHE A 4 26.31 56.44 79.78
CA PHE A 4 26.03 57.82 80.14
C PHE A 4 27.05 58.71 79.45
N ILE A 5 26.58 59.71 78.72
CA ILE A 5 27.44 60.72 78.10
C ILE A 5 28.12 61.47 79.25
N GLN A 6 29.43 61.28 79.42
CA GLN A 6 30.22 62.05 80.37
C GLN A 6 30.91 63.20 79.63
N LEU A 7 30.79 64.40 80.18
CA LEU A 7 31.51 65.55 79.66
C LEU A 7 33.00 65.42 80.00
N PRO A 8 33.91 65.76 79.07
CA PRO A 8 35.31 65.95 79.39
C PRO A 8 35.48 66.95 80.54
N GLU A 9 36.45 66.72 81.43
CA GLU A 9 36.65 67.52 82.66
C GLU A 9 36.81 69.03 82.36
N GLU A 10 37.50 69.36 81.28
CA GLU A 10 37.70 70.73 80.79
C GLU A 10 36.37 71.42 80.50
N VAL A 11 35.43 70.72 79.86
CA VAL A 11 34.11 71.23 79.51
C VAL A 11 33.20 71.30 80.74
N ALA A 12 33.26 70.29 81.62
CA ALA A 12 32.52 70.28 82.87
C ALA A 12 32.89 71.48 83.78
N SER A 13 34.18 71.86 83.80
CA SER A 13 34.69 72.99 84.58
C SER A 13 34.11 74.35 84.15
N VAL A 14 33.83 74.52 82.85
CA VAL A 14 33.26 75.74 82.26
C VAL A 14 31.78 75.91 82.63
N PHE A 15 31.03 74.80 82.71
CA PHE A 15 29.60 74.83 83.02
C PHE A 15 29.30 74.76 84.53
N GLY A 16 30.25 74.35 85.38
CA GLY A 16 30.09 74.30 86.83
C GLY A 16 28.84 73.52 87.27
N LEU A 17 27.96 74.14 88.07
CA LEU A 17 26.70 73.54 88.53
C LEU A 17 25.69 73.24 87.39
N ALA A 18 25.87 73.81 86.19
CA ALA A 18 25.00 73.59 85.03
C ALA A 18 25.42 72.40 84.15
N ALA A 19 26.60 71.80 84.38
CA ALA A 19 27.12 70.69 83.58
C ALA A 19 26.17 69.48 83.56
N THR A 20 25.49 69.21 84.69
CA THR A 20 24.48 68.13 84.81
C THR A 20 23.26 68.38 83.92
N LYS A 21 22.72 69.60 83.93
CA LYS A 21 21.59 69.98 83.05
C LYS A 21 21.96 69.87 81.56
N PHE A 22 23.22 70.14 81.21
CA PHE A 22 23.71 69.97 79.84
C PHE A 22 23.86 68.50 79.46
N VAL A 23 24.36 67.64 80.36
CA VAL A 23 24.38 66.18 80.16
C VAL A 23 22.95 65.62 80.02
N ASP A 24 22.00 66.08 80.83
CA ASP A 24 20.60 65.70 80.73
C ASP A 24 20.00 66.11 79.38
N PHE A 25 20.31 67.33 78.91
CA PHE A 25 19.93 67.81 77.59
C PHE A 25 20.53 66.93 76.48
N LEU A 26 21.83 66.67 76.49
CA LEU A 26 22.49 65.80 75.51
C LEU A 26 21.90 64.39 75.52
N THR A 27 21.70 63.82 76.70
CA THR A 27 21.10 62.49 76.85
C THR A 27 19.69 62.46 76.26
N SER A 28 18.90 63.52 76.49
CA SER A 28 17.56 63.68 75.91
C SER A 28 17.57 63.90 74.40
N THR A 29 18.52 64.66 73.84
CA THR A 29 18.57 64.89 72.39
C THR A 29 19.06 63.67 71.65
N PHE A 30 20.07 62.97 72.16
CA PHE A 30 20.55 61.71 71.58
C PHE A 30 19.53 60.59 71.70
N SER A 31 18.75 60.51 72.80
CA SER A 31 17.65 59.54 72.90
C SER A 31 16.56 59.84 71.87
N LEU A 32 16.14 61.10 71.75
CA LEU A 32 15.17 61.53 70.72
C LEU A 32 15.67 61.23 69.30
N GLN A 33 16.94 61.53 69.01
CA GLN A 33 17.52 61.27 67.69
C GLN A 33 17.62 59.77 67.41
N LYS A 34 18.01 58.96 68.39
CA LYS A 34 18.03 57.49 68.26
C LYS A 34 16.64 56.95 68.00
N ASP A 35 15.64 57.39 68.75
CA ASP A 35 14.25 56.98 68.57
C ASP A 35 13.72 57.40 67.19
N GLU A 36 14.11 58.59 66.70
CA GLU A 36 13.79 59.05 65.35
C GLU A 36 14.41 58.15 64.28
N VAL A 37 15.71 57.86 64.37
CA VAL A 37 16.41 56.99 63.41
C VAL A 37 15.83 55.59 63.39
N VAL A 38 15.54 55.02 64.56
CA VAL A 38 14.89 53.69 64.68
C VAL A 38 13.49 53.73 64.07
N ARG A 39 12.71 54.78 64.31
CA ARG A 39 11.37 54.94 63.73
C ARG A 39 11.45 55.06 62.21
N MET A 40 12.35 55.90 61.70
CA MET A 40 12.56 56.08 60.27
C MET A 40 13.06 54.79 59.59
N SER A 41 13.96 54.04 60.22
CA SER A 41 14.40 52.75 59.66
C SER A 41 13.27 51.72 59.66
N ALA A 42 12.46 51.66 60.72
CA ALA A 42 11.31 50.77 60.80
C ALA A 42 10.28 51.10 59.72
N LEU A 43 9.96 52.38 59.52
CA LEU A 43 9.04 52.84 58.45
C LEU A 43 9.58 52.51 57.06
N SER A 44 10.88 52.72 56.82
CA SER A 44 11.51 52.38 55.53
C SER A 44 11.48 50.88 55.27
N PHE A 45 11.78 50.06 56.28
CA PHE A 45 11.74 48.60 56.17
C PHE A 45 10.31 48.10 55.93
N GLU A 46 9.33 48.60 56.68
CA GLU A 46 7.92 48.27 56.50
C GLU A 46 7.45 48.60 55.08
N LYS A 47 7.85 49.77 54.56
CA LYS A 47 7.55 50.15 53.17
C LYS A 47 8.17 49.18 52.17
N THR A 48 9.48 48.88 52.28
CA THR A 48 10.15 47.95 51.37
C THR A 48 9.51 46.56 51.41
N VAL A 49 9.22 46.03 52.60
CA VAL A 49 8.56 44.72 52.74
C VAL A 49 7.17 44.73 52.12
N LYS A 50 6.41 45.82 52.30
CA LYS A 50 5.09 45.96 51.69
C LYS A 50 5.19 45.98 50.16
N ASP A 51 6.13 46.75 49.61
CA ASP A 51 6.35 46.88 48.18
C ASP A 51 6.79 45.52 47.59
N GLU A 52 7.76 44.83 48.18
CA GLU A 52 8.18 43.48 47.79
C GLU A 52 7.05 42.46 47.89
N THR A 53 6.26 42.49 48.97
CA THR A 53 5.09 41.60 49.13
C THR A 53 4.04 41.84 48.05
N THR A 54 3.82 43.10 47.66
CA THR A 54 2.92 43.42 46.54
C THR A 54 3.49 43.00 45.20
N GLY A 55 4.80 43.18 44.97
CA GLY A 55 5.50 42.73 43.77
C GLY A 55 5.41 41.22 43.58
N LEU A 56 5.77 40.45 44.61
CA LEU A 56 5.69 38.98 44.59
C LEU A 56 4.26 38.48 44.35
N ARG A 57 3.25 39.15 44.91
CA ARG A 57 1.85 38.79 44.63
C ARG A 57 1.46 39.04 43.18
N LEU A 58 1.94 40.12 42.57
CA LEU A 58 1.70 40.39 41.15
C LEU A 58 2.38 39.34 40.27
N GLU A 59 3.67 39.07 40.50
CA GLU A 59 4.41 38.03 39.77
C GLU A 59 3.78 36.65 39.92
N MET A 60 3.35 36.27 41.13
CA MET A 60 2.62 35.02 41.34
C MET A 60 1.31 34.94 40.55
N ASN A 61 0.55 36.04 40.49
CA ASN A 61 -0.71 36.09 39.75
C ASN A 61 -0.46 36.03 38.23
N GLU A 62 0.59 36.69 37.75
CA GLU A 62 0.99 36.66 36.34
C GLU A 62 1.43 35.26 35.92
N LEU A 63 2.29 34.61 36.71
CA LEU A 63 2.69 33.22 36.48
C LEU A 63 1.49 32.26 36.51
N GLN A 64 0.55 32.45 37.43
CA GLN A 64 -0.69 31.67 37.45
C GLN A 64 -1.53 31.87 36.20
N ALA A 65 -1.66 33.10 35.71
CA ALA A 65 -2.40 33.39 34.48
C ALA A 65 -1.71 32.77 33.25
N GLU A 66 -0.39 32.90 33.14
CA GLU A 66 0.41 32.34 32.05
C GLU A 66 0.33 30.80 32.04
N THR A 67 0.50 30.16 33.19
CA THR A 67 0.38 28.69 33.30
C THR A 67 -1.03 28.20 32.96
N GLN A 68 -2.08 28.91 33.38
CA GLN A 68 -3.45 28.57 33.01
C GLN A 68 -3.69 28.71 31.50
N ALA A 69 -3.16 29.76 30.88
CA ALA A 69 -3.24 29.97 29.44
C ALA A 69 -2.53 28.85 28.66
N SER A 70 -1.29 28.52 29.05
CA SER A 70 -0.52 27.44 28.43
C SER A 70 -1.21 26.07 28.57
N ILE A 71 -1.77 25.77 29.74
CA ILE A 71 -2.54 24.53 29.94
C ILE A 71 -3.80 24.50 29.05
N ALA A 72 -4.50 25.64 28.89
CA ALA A 72 -5.67 25.73 28.04
C ALA A 72 -5.32 25.52 26.56
N GLU A 73 -4.22 26.13 26.11
CA GLU A 73 -3.70 25.97 24.75
C GLU A 73 -3.30 24.52 24.45
N LEU A 74 -2.51 23.89 25.32
CA LEU A 74 -2.13 22.48 25.19
C LEU A 74 -3.35 21.55 25.18
N ARG A 75 -4.39 21.83 25.99
CA ARG A 75 -5.65 21.08 25.95
C ARG A 75 -6.37 21.23 24.62
N ALA A 76 -6.43 22.45 24.07
CA ALA A 76 -7.07 22.69 22.79
C ALA A 76 -6.32 22.01 21.63
N GLU A 77 -4.99 22.11 21.62
CA GLU A 77 -4.14 21.45 20.62
C GLU A 77 -4.30 19.92 20.69
N THR A 78 -4.16 19.34 21.88
CA THR A 78 -4.33 17.88 22.05
C THR A 78 -5.73 17.40 21.68
N GLN A 79 -6.78 18.16 22.00
CA GLN A 79 -8.15 17.82 21.59
C GLN A 79 -8.31 17.88 20.06
N THR A 80 -7.68 18.85 19.40
CA THR A 80 -7.68 18.99 17.94
C THR A 80 -6.95 17.82 17.28
N SER A 81 -5.72 17.50 17.71
CA SER A 81 -4.95 16.37 17.18
C SER A 81 -5.67 15.04 17.39
N ILE A 82 -6.34 14.84 18.54
CA ILE A 82 -7.15 13.63 18.78
C ILE A 82 -8.35 13.56 17.81
N ALA A 83 -8.98 14.71 17.49
CA ALA A 83 -10.08 14.74 16.53
C ALA A 83 -9.60 14.43 15.11
N GLU A 84 -8.48 15.00 14.68
CA GLU A 84 -7.85 14.74 13.37
C GLU A 84 -7.48 13.26 13.23
N LEU A 85 -6.77 12.69 14.20
CA LEU A 85 -6.41 11.26 14.20
C LEU A 85 -7.64 10.33 14.15
N ARG A 86 -8.75 10.72 14.77
CA ARG A 86 -10.00 9.95 14.67
C ARG A 86 -10.57 9.98 13.26
N VAL A 87 -10.54 11.14 12.59
CA VAL A 87 -10.98 11.28 11.21
C VAL A 87 -10.11 10.44 10.29
N GLU A 88 -8.79 10.59 10.35
CA GLU A 88 -7.85 9.79 9.55
C GLU A 88 -8.05 8.29 9.74
N MET A 89 -8.23 7.84 10.99
CA MET A 89 -8.47 6.42 11.27
C MET A 89 -9.80 5.93 10.70
N THR A 90 -10.84 6.77 10.65
CA THR A 90 -12.12 6.41 10.02
C THR A 90 -12.01 6.34 8.50
N GLU A 91 -11.29 7.28 7.89
CA GLU A 91 -11.04 7.31 6.44
C GLU A 91 -10.22 6.11 6.00
N LEU A 92 -9.10 5.82 6.67
CA LEU A 92 -8.25 4.66 6.36
C LEU A 92 -9.03 3.35 6.48
N ARG A 93 -9.90 3.23 7.49
CA ARG A 93 -10.79 2.05 7.63
C ARG A 93 -11.79 1.95 6.48
N ALA A 94 -12.34 3.06 6.02
CA ALA A 94 -13.27 3.09 4.89
C ALA A 94 -12.56 2.71 3.58
N GLU A 95 -11.40 3.30 3.32
CA GLU A 95 -10.56 3.00 2.16
C GLU A 95 -10.15 1.52 2.14
N THR A 96 -9.65 1.00 3.26
CA THR A 96 -9.27 -0.42 3.38
C THR A 96 -10.45 -1.34 3.09
N ARG A 97 -11.66 -1.02 3.59
CA ARG A 97 -12.87 -1.80 3.30
C ARG A 97 -13.25 -1.74 1.82
N ALA A 98 -13.16 -0.57 1.20
CA ALA A 98 -13.44 -0.38 -0.21
C ALA A 98 -12.46 -1.18 -1.09
N SER A 99 -11.16 -1.10 -0.80
CA SER A 99 -10.12 -1.86 -1.51
C SER A 99 -10.33 -3.37 -1.38
N ILE A 100 -10.64 -3.88 -0.18
CA ILE A 100 -10.96 -5.30 0.01
C ILE A 100 -12.21 -5.70 -0.76
N ALA A 101 -13.24 -4.85 -0.82
CA ALA A 101 -14.45 -5.13 -1.60
C ALA A 101 -14.15 -5.15 -3.10
N GLY A 102 -13.36 -4.19 -3.60
CA GLY A 102 -12.90 -4.15 -4.99
C GLY A 102 -12.14 -5.41 -5.39
N LEU A 103 -11.15 -5.82 -4.60
CA LEU A 103 -10.39 -7.04 -4.86
C LEU A 103 -11.26 -8.31 -4.88
N ARG A 104 -12.32 -8.37 -4.06
CA ARG A 104 -13.26 -9.50 -4.10
C ARG A 104 -14.07 -9.54 -5.39
N VAL A 105 -14.46 -8.38 -5.92
CA VAL A 105 -15.15 -8.28 -7.21
C VAL A 105 -14.22 -8.71 -8.34
N GLU A 106 -13.01 -8.14 -8.41
CA GLU A 106 -12.01 -8.51 -9.43
C GLU A 106 -11.70 -10.02 -9.40
N MET A 107 -11.56 -10.61 -8.21
CA MET A 107 -11.32 -12.04 -8.07
C MET A 107 -12.52 -12.89 -8.52
N ALA A 108 -13.75 -12.41 -8.32
CA ALA A 108 -14.95 -13.10 -8.80
C ALA A 108 -15.07 -13.00 -10.33
N GLU A 109 -14.77 -11.83 -10.91
CA GLU A 109 -14.75 -11.60 -12.35
C GLU A 109 -13.72 -12.48 -13.04
N LEU A 110 -12.47 -12.50 -12.55
CA LEU A 110 -11.41 -13.36 -13.09
C LEU A 110 -11.79 -14.85 -13.00
N ARG A 111 -12.46 -15.26 -11.92
CA ARG A 111 -12.94 -16.63 -11.78
C ARG A 111 -14.04 -16.95 -12.80
N ALA A 112 -14.93 -16.01 -13.07
CA ALA A 112 -15.98 -16.18 -14.08
C ALA A 112 -15.39 -16.24 -15.49
N GLU A 113 -14.46 -15.35 -15.82
CA GLU A 113 -13.76 -15.32 -17.10
C GLU A 113 -12.98 -16.61 -17.34
N THR A 114 -12.20 -17.06 -16.37
CA THR A 114 -11.44 -18.33 -16.48
C THR A 114 -12.36 -19.54 -16.64
N GLN A 115 -13.50 -19.59 -15.94
CA GLN A 115 -14.49 -20.65 -16.11
C GLN A 115 -15.12 -20.63 -17.51
N ALA A 116 -15.41 -19.44 -18.05
CA ALA A 116 -15.95 -19.27 -19.39
C ALA A 116 -14.93 -19.74 -20.45
N SER A 117 -13.68 -19.28 -20.38
CA SER A 117 -12.62 -19.70 -21.31
C SER A 117 -12.36 -21.21 -21.26
N ILE A 118 -12.40 -21.83 -20.07
CA ILE A 118 -12.30 -23.30 -19.95
C ILE A 118 -13.49 -23.98 -20.62
N GLY A 119 -14.69 -23.41 -20.51
CA GLY A 119 -15.89 -23.88 -21.19
C GLY A 119 -15.75 -23.83 -22.70
N GLU A 120 -15.33 -22.69 -23.25
CA GLU A 120 -15.10 -22.48 -24.68
C GLU A 120 -14.05 -23.47 -25.22
N LEU A 121 -12.89 -23.60 -24.56
CA LEU A 121 -11.85 -24.55 -24.96
C LEU A 121 -12.33 -26.00 -24.97
N ARG A 122 -13.22 -26.39 -24.04
CA ARG A 122 -13.82 -27.73 -24.04
C ARG A 122 -14.72 -27.94 -25.25
N VAL A 123 -15.52 -26.94 -25.63
CA VAL A 123 -16.37 -26.98 -26.82
C VAL A 123 -15.51 -27.11 -28.07
N GLU A 124 -14.52 -26.23 -28.24
CA GLU A 124 -13.59 -26.27 -29.37
C GLU A 124 -12.89 -27.64 -29.49
N MET A 125 -12.43 -28.21 -28.36
CA MET A 125 -11.81 -29.53 -28.36
C MET A 125 -12.78 -30.65 -28.76
N THR A 126 -14.05 -30.56 -28.35
CA THR A 126 -15.07 -31.54 -28.76
C THR A 126 -15.42 -31.42 -30.25
N GLU A 127 -15.51 -30.20 -30.77
CA GLU A 127 -15.77 -29.94 -32.18
C GLU A 127 -14.61 -30.44 -33.05
N LEU A 128 -13.36 -30.08 -32.71
CA LEU A 128 -12.17 -30.56 -33.41
C LEU A 128 -12.08 -32.09 -33.40
N ARG A 129 -12.44 -32.74 -32.28
CA ARG A 129 -12.49 -34.20 -32.20
C ARG A 129 -13.57 -34.79 -33.12
N ALA A 130 -14.73 -34.17 -33.21
CA ALA A 130 -15.81 -34.62 -34.10
C ALA A 130 -15.44 -34.41 -35.58
N GLU A 131 -14.86 -33.25 -35.91
CA GLU A 131 -14.38 -32.94 -37.26
C GLU A 131 -13.30 -33.95 -37.69
N THR A 132 -12.28 -34.17 -36.86
CA THR A 132 -11.21 -35.14 -37.16
C THR A 132 -11.74 -36.58 -37.31
N GLN A 133 -12.71 -37.01 -36.50
CA GLN A 133 -13.36 -38.31 -36.66
C GLN A 133 -14.12 -38.42 -37.98
N THR A 134 -14.83 -37.36 -38.36
CA THR A 134 -15.57 -37.27 -39.62
C THR A 134 -14.62 -37.35 -40.81
N SER A 135 -13.56 -36.53 -40.82
CA SER A 135 -12.55 -36.55 -41.89
C SER A 135 -11.85 -37.91 -42.01
N ILE A 136 -11.55 -38.58 -40.89
CA ILE A 136 -10.99 -39.94 -40.91
C ILE A 136 -11.98 -40.95 -41.52
N ALA A 137 -13.28 -40.83 -41.21
CA ALA A 137 -14.30 -41.71 -41.75
C ALA A 137 -14.48 -41.50 -43.27
N GLU A 138 -14.50 -40.24 -43.72
CA GLU A 138 -14.55 -39.86 -45.13
C GLU A 138 -13.35 -40.39 -45.91
N LEU A 139 -12.12 -40.14 -45.42
CA LEU A 139 -10.89 -40.67 -46.03
C LEU A 139 -10.88 -42.20 -46.11
N ARG A 140 -11.37 -42.90 -45.09
CA ARG A 140 -11.50 -44.37 -45.13
C ARG A 140 -12.51 -44.83 -46.17
N ALA A 141 -13.62 -44.12 -46.33
CA ALA A 141 -14.64 -44.43 -47.32
C ALA A 141 -14.10 -44.21 -48.74
N GLU A 142 -13.43 -43.09 -48.98
CA GLU A 142 -12.76 -42.76 -50.24
C GLU A 142 -11.71 -43.82 -50.61
N MET A 143 -10.79 -44.14 -49.69
CA MET A 143 -9.77 -45.16 -49.91
C MET A 143 -10.37 -46.56 -50.20
N LYS A 144 -11.49 -46.92 -49.56
CA LYS A 144 -12.19 -48.18 -49.84
C LYS A 144 -12.84 -48.18 -51.22
N ALA A 145 -13.41 -47.05 -51.64
CA ALA A 145 -13.98 -46.88 -52.97
C ALA A 145 -12.89 -46.98 -54.05
N ASP A 146 -11.78 -46.27 -53.87
CA ASP A 146 -10.63 -46.30 -54.77
C ASP A 146 -10.05 -47.71 -54.88
N PHE A 147 -9.88 -48.42 -53.77
CA PHE A 147 -9.39 -49.80 -53.78
C PHE A 147 -10.34 -50.74 -54.53
N ALA A 148 -11.66 -50.58 -54.34
CA ALA A 148 -12.66 -51.36 -55.09
C ALA A 148 -12.62 -51.03 -56.60
N ASP A 149 -12.37 -49.78 -56.97
CA ASP A 149 -12.23 -49.39 -58.37
C ASP A 149 -10.97 -50.00 -59.01
N VAL A 150 -9.82 -49.91 -58.32
CA VAL A 150 -8.58 -50.57 -58.74
C VAL A 150 -8.78 -52.08 -58.91
N GLN A 151 -9.48 -52.74 -57.99
CA GLN A 151 -9.82 -54.17 -58.13
C GLN A 151 -10.68 -54.45 -59.37
N LYS A 152 -11.67 -53.60 -59.68
CA LYS A 152 -12.47 -53.71 -60.91
C LYS A 152 -11.62 -53.54 -62.16
N GLN A 153 -10.73 -52.55 -62.18
CA GLN A 153 -9.82 -52.30 -63.30
C GLN A 153 -8.90 -53.51 -63.55
N ILE A 154 -8.29 -54.08 -62.50
CA ILE A 154 -7.46 -55.30 -62.59
C ILE A 154 -8.26 -56.48 -63.12
N ALA A 155 -9.48 -56.71 -62.60
CA ALA A 155 -10.34 -57.79 -63.07
C ALA A 155 -10.76 -57.60 -64.54
N GLY A 156 -10.99 -56.36 -64.97
CA GLY A 156 -11.23 -55.98 -66.36
C GLY A 156 -10.04 -56.34 -67.26
N LEU A 157 -8.85 -55.84 -66.92
CA LEU A 157 -7.61 -56.14 -67.63
C LEU A 157 -7.34 -57.64 -67.72
N HIS A 158 -7.56 -58.40 -66.64
CA HIS A 158 -7.36 -59.84 -66.64
C HIS A 158 -8.31 -60.57 -67.60
N ARG A 159 -9.59 -60.15 -67.67
CA ARG A 159 -10.56 -60.69 -68.64
C ARG A 159 -10.16 -60.37 -70.07
N GLU A 160 -9.72 -59.14 -70.33
CA GLU A 160 -9.25 -58.72 -71.66
C GLU A 160 -8.02 -59.52 -72.10
N ILE A 161 -7.00 -59.66 -71.24
CA ILE A 161 -5.81 -60.48 -71.52
C ILE A 161 -6.19 -61.94 -71.79
N THR A 162 -7.11 -62.51 -71.01
CA THR A 162 -7.57 -63.89 -71.18
C THR A 162 -8.31 -64.06 -72.51
N ALA A 163 -9.16 -63.11 -72.87
CA ALA A 163 -9.87 -63.10 -74.15
C ALA A 163 -8.88 -62.97 -75.31
N GLN A 164 -7.92 -62.03 -75.24
CA GLN A 164 -6.86 -61.85 -76.23
C GLN A 164 -6.02 -63.13 -76.38
N THR A 165 -5.60 -63.74 -75.27
CA THR A 165 -4.85 -65.02 -75.29
C THR A 165 -5.65 -66.11 -75.97
N ARG A 166 -6.94 -66.25 -75.68
CA ARG A 166 -7.83 -67.23 -76.33
C ARG A 166 -7.92 -67.00 -77.84
N TRP A 167 -8.13 -65.76 -78.28
CA TRP A 167 -8.20 -65.41 -79.70
C TRP A 167 -6.86 -65.60 -80.41
N PHE A 168 -5.74 -65.26 -79.76
CA PHE A 168 -4.40 -65.48 -80.29
C PHE A 168 -4.12 -66.98 -80.49
N LEU A 169 -4.43 -67.82 -79.50
CA LEU A 169 -4.26 -69.27 -79.60
C LEU A 169 -5.15 -69.88 -80.69
N ALA A 170 -6.40 -69.46 -80.79
CA ALA A 170 -7.31 -69.91 -81.85
C ALA A 170 -6.77 -69.52 -83.24
N GLY A 171 -6.30 -68.27 -83.40
CA GLY A 171 -5.66 -67.80 -84.63
C GLY A 171 -4.39 -68.57 -84.97
N LEU A 172 -3.54 -68.85 -83.98
CA LEU A 172 -2.30 -69.62 -84.16
C LEU A 172 -2.59 -71.08 -84.55
N LEU A 173 -3.60 -71.71 -83.96
CA LEU A 173 -4.04 -73.06 -84.34
C LEU A 173 -4.61 -73.09 -85.76
N ALA A 174 -5.43 -72.11 -86.13
CA ALA A 174 -5.96 -71.98 -87.48
C ALA A 174 -4.83 -71.77 -88.50
N ALA A 175 -3.85 -70.91 -88.19
CA ALA A 175 -2.67 -70.73 -89.03
C ALA A 175 -1.87 -72.03 -89.17
N ALA A 176 -1.60 -72.75 -88.08
CA ALA A 176 -0.85 -74.01 -88.12
C ALA A 176 -1.54 -75.11 -88.94
N THR A 177 -2.87 -75.19 -88.89
CA THR A 177 -3.66 -76.17 -89.65
C THR A 177 -3.86 -75.79 -91.12
N LEU A 178 -4.04 -74.50 -91.42
CA LEU A 178 -4.23 -73.99 -92.78
C LEU A 178 -2.91 -73.79 -93.54
N TYR A 179 -1.80 -73.53 -92.86
CA TYR A 179 -0.47 -73.33 -93.47
C TYR A 179 -0.06 -74.44 -94.46
N PRO A 180 -0.16 -75.76 -94.14
CA PRO A 180 0.19 -76.81 -95.10
C PRO A 180 -0.77 -76.87 -96.30
N ILE A 181 -2.04 -76.51 -96.12
CA ILE A 181 -3.05 -76.51 -97.21
C ILE A 181 -2.77 -75.36 -98.16
N ILE A 182 -2.50 -74.16 -97.62
CA ILE A 182 -2.18 -72.96 -98.40
C ILE A 182 -0.84 -73.13 -99.12
N SER A 183 0.18 -73.71 -98.48
CA SER A 183 1.48 -73.95 -99.10
C SER A 183 1.41 -74.99 -100.22
N GLN A 184 0.60 -76.05 -100.09
CA GLN A 184 0.34 -77.02 -101.17
C GLN A 184 -0.41 -76.39 -102.35
N LEU A 185 -1.38 -75.51 -102.10
CA LEU A 185 -2.09 -74.79 -103.16
C LEU A 185 -1.16 -73.81 -103.90
N LEU A 186 -0.32 -73.07 -103.18
CA LEU A 186 0.67 -72.17 -103.77
C LEU A 186 1.69 -72.91 -104.64
N GLN A 187 2.17 -74.09 -104.21
CA GLN A 187 3.05 -74.93 -105.02
C GLN A 187 2.38 -75.55 -106.25
N ARG A 188 1.03 -75.61 -106.28
CA ARG A 188 0.27 -76.18 -107.39
C ARG A 188 -0.15 -75.14 -108.44
N PHE A 189 -0.03 -73.85 -108.10
CA PHE A 189 -0.34 -72.72 -108.98
C PHE A 189 0.91 -71.92 -109.40
N LEU A 190 2.11 -72.28 -108.91
CA LEU A 190 3.42 -71.83 -109.39
C LEU A 190 4.08 -72.96 -110.19
#